data_AF-A0A329R664-F1
#
_entry.id   AF-A0A329R664-F1
#
_cell.length_a   1.000
_cell.length_b   1.000
_cell.length_c   1.000
_cell.angle_alpha   90.00
_cell.angle_beta   90.00
_cell.angle_gamma   90.00
#
_symmetry.space_group_name_H-M   'P 1'
#
loop_
_entity.id
_entity.type
_entity.pdbx_description
1 polymer ?
#
loop_
_entity_poly.entity_id
_entity_poly.type
_entity_poly.pdbx_seq_one_letter_code
_entity_poly.pdbx_strand_id
1 'polypeptide(L)'
;MKDHFRRFRWLRQKGVEGVGYGAPQESWCAFIRRWYRTVEEDESFVGWLVYREETIKDHSLSELRERACSDAWEDMRHICYVRVAEGCEACAGPRPTVEEWKAHIAE
;
A
#
# COMPACT_ATOMS: atom_id res chain seq x y z
N MET A 1 4.62 -24.94 -0.04
CA MET A 1 4.39 -24.90 1.42
C MET A 1 5.14 -23.78 2.13
N LYS A 2 6.49 -23.73 2.11
CA LYS A 2 7.26 -22.66 2.80
C LYS A 2 6.89 -21.25 2.33
N ASP A 3 6.72 -21.04 1.03
CA ASP A 3 6.37 -19.71 0.50
C ASP A 3 4.93 -19.32 0.81
N HIS A 4 4.00 -20.27 0.78
CA HIS A 4 2.63 -20.03 1.24
C HIS A 4 2.57 -19.68 2.73
N PHE A 5 3.43 -20.29 3.55
CA PHE A 5 3.56 -19.92 4.96
C PHE A 5 4.13 -18.51 5.14
N ARG A 6 5.16 -18.14 4.38
CA ARG A 6 5.70 -16.77 4.38
C ARG A 6 4.62 -15.75 4.02
N ARG A 7 3.89 -15.98 2.93
CA ARG A 7 2.74 -15.17 2.50
C ARG A 7 1.65 -15.07 3.56
N PHE A 8 1.23 -16.21 4.13
CA PHE A 8 0.27 -16.27 5.23
C PHE A 8 0.69 -15.44 6.44
N ARG A 9 1.98 -15.47 6.79
CA ARG A 9 2.51 -14.68 7.92
C ARG A 9 2.57 -13.20 7.57
N TRP A 10 2.91 -12.87 6.33
CA TRP A 10 2.95 -11.51 5.79
C TRP A 10 1.56 -10.85 5.75
N LEU A 11 0.47 -11.62 5.55
CA LEU A 11 -0.90 -11.12 5.70
C LEU A 11 -1.19 -10.50 7.08
N ARG A 12 -0.38 -10.84 8.10
CA ARG A 12 -0.45 -10.24 9.44
C ARG A 12 0.68 -9.23 9.71
N GLN A 13 1.39 -8.81 8.66
CA GLN A 13 2.58 -7.96 8.72
C GLN A 13 3.68 -8.54 9.62
N LYS A 14 3.76 -9.88 9.69
CA LYS A 14 4.77 -10.59 10.48
C LYS A 14 5.75 -11.29 9.54
N GLY A 15 6.98 -10.79 9.52
CA GLY A 15 8.10 -11.45 8.85
C GLY A 15 8.50 -12.77 9.50
N VAL A 16 9.34 -13.54 8.81
CA VAL A 16 9.97 -14.77 9.35
C VAL A 16 11.40 -14.54 9.83
N GLU A 17 12.00 -13.40 9.48
CA GLU A 17 13.39 -13.06 9.80
C GLU A 17 13.49 -12.38 11.17
N GLY A 18 14.54 -12.70 11.92
CA GLY A 18 14.80 -12.10 13.24
C GLY A 18 13.80 -12.47 14.35
N VAL A 19 12.92 -13.45 14.13
CA VAL A 19 11.88 -13.84 15.09
C VAL A 19 12.30 -15.11 15.86
N GLY A 20 12.16 -15.08 17.19
CA GLY A 20 12.38 -16.25 18.04
C GLY A 20 11.43 -17.42 17.74
N TYR A 21 11.89 -18.65 17.97
CA TYR A 21 11.29 -19.90 17.47
C TYR A 21 9.80 -20.13 17.78
N GLY A 22 9.30 -19.67 18.94
CA GLY A 22 7.90 -19.91 19.34
C GLY A 22 6.87 -19.26 18.40
N ALA A 23 7.12 -18.02 17.96
CA ALA A 23 6.15 -17.30 17.12
C ALA A 23 6.00 -17.88 15.70
N PRO A 24 7.07 -18.34 15.01
CA PRO A 24 6.97 -19.17 13.82
C PRO A 24 6.18 -20.46 14.04
N GLN A 25 6.41 -21.17 15.13
CA GLN A 25 5.73 -22.45 15.42
C GLN A 25 4.22 -22.28 15.58
N GLU A 26 3.77 -21.31 16.39
CA GLU A 26 2.34 -21.05 16.58
C GLU A 26 1.65 -20.67 15.27
N SER A 27 2.31 -19.83 14.47
CA SER A 27 1.76 -19.43 13.17
C SER A 27 1.77 -20.58 12.17
N TRP A 28 2.72 -21.50 12.26
CA TRP A 28 2.74 -22.70 11.44
C TRP A 28 1.55 -23.60 11.76
N CYS A 29 1.22 -23.78 13.06
CA CYS A 29 0.02 -24.50 13.46
C CYS A 29 -1.26 -23.83 12.91
N ALA A 30 -1.37 -22.50 12.99
CA ALA A 30 -2.50 -21.78 12.43
C ALA A 30 -2.60 -21.90 10.90
N PHE A 31 -1.45 -21.84 10.21
CA PHE A 31 -1.35 -22.04 8.76
C PHE A 31 -1.84 -23.44 8.36
N ILE A 32 -1.37 -24.49 9.04
CA ILE A 32 -1.77 -25.87 8.79
C ILE A 32 -3.27 -26.08 9.04
N ARG A 33 -3.82 -25.53 10.14
CA ARG A 33 -5.26 -25.63 10.40
C ARG A 33 -6.11 -24.97 9.32
N ARG A 34 -5.68 -23.81 8.80
CA ARG A 34 -6.39 -23.15 7.69
C ARG A 34 -6.28 -23.96 6.41
N TRP A 35 -5.10 -24.49 6.11
CA TRP A 35 -4.86 -25.35 4.94
C TRP A 35 -5.77 -26.59 4.96
N TYR A 36 -5.83 -27.29 6.09
CA TYR A 36 -6.71 -28.46 6.21
C TYR A 36 -8.17 -28.11 6.05
N ARG A 37 -8.63 -27.02 6.69
CA ARG A 37 -10.02 -26.55 6.54
C ARG A 37 -10.39 -26.28 5.09
N THR A 38 -9.53 -25.58 4.35
CA THR A 38 -9.80 -25.31 2.92
C THR A 38 -9.86 -26.59 2.09
N VAL A 39 -9.07 -27.61 2.43
CA VAL A 39 -9.17 -28.92 1.77
C VAL A 39 -10.49 -29.63 2.13
N GLU A 40 -10.94 -29.56 3.39
CA GLU A 40 -12.23 -30.13 3.81
C GLU A 40 -13.42 -29.42 3.15
N GLU A 41 -13.31 -28.12 2.89
CA GLU A 41 -14.34 -27.28 2.26
C GLU A 41 -14.30 -27.33 0.72
N ASP A 42 -13.42 -28.13 0.11
CA ASP A 42 -13.14 -28.16 -1.35
C ASP A 42 -12.78 -26.77 -1.93
N GLU A 43 -12.15 -25.93 -1.09
CA GLU A 43 -11.71 -24.58 -1.44
C GLU A 43 -10.22 -24.55 -1.78
N SER A 44 -9.83 -23.60 -2.63
CA SER A 44 -8.41 -23.34 -2.90
C SER A 44 -7.79 -22.47 -1.81
N PHE A 45 -6.92 -23.05 -0.99
CA PHE A 45 -6.11 -22.27 -0.04
C PHE A 45 -5.30 -21.17 -0.75
N VAL A 46 -4.77 -21.46 -1.94
CA VAL A 46 -4.00 -20.50 -2.73
C VAL A 46 -4.90 -19.37 -3.23
N GLY A 47 -6.12 -19.71 -3.69
CA GLY A 47 -7.13 -18.70 -4.06
C GLY A 47 -7.49 -17.81 -2.88
N TRP A 48 -7.70 -18.40 -1.69
CA TRP A 48 -7.94 -17.64 -0.47
C TRP A 48 -6.76 -16.71 -0.11
N LEU A 49 -5.51 -17.16 -0.26
CA LEU A 49 -4.34 -16.31 -0.05
C LEU A 49 -4.33 -15.11 -1.00
N VAL A 50 -4.51 -15.34 -2.30
CA VAL A 50 -4.50 -14.28 -3.31
C VAL A 50 -5.59 -13.25 -3.03
N TYR A 51 -6.83 -13.71 -2.79
CA TYR A 51 -7.94 -12.84 -2.44
C TYR A 51 -7.64 -11.97 -1.21
N ARG A 52 -7.02 -12.54 -0.17
CA ARG A 52 -6.65 -11.80 1.04
C ARG A 52 -5.53 -10.80 0.79
N GLU A 53 -4.55 -11.14 -0.03
CA GLU A 53 -3.46 -10.22 -0.41
C GLU A 53 -4.00 -9.03 -1.20
N GLU A 54 -4.89 -9.26 -2.17
CA GLU A 54 -5.58 -8.23 -2.94
C GLU A 54 -6.43 -7.34 -2.02
N THR A 55 -7.24 -7.95 -1.15
CA THR A 55 -8.05 -7.18 -0.19
C THR A 55 -7.19 -6.27 0.70
N ILE A 56 -6.04 -6.78 1.20
CA ILE A 56 -5.12 -5.97 2.02
C ILE A 56 -4.50 -4.85 1.20
N LYS A 57 -4.14 -5.12 -0.06
CA LYS A 57 -3.59 -4.13 -0.98
C LYS A 57 -4.60 -3.00 -1.22
N ASP A 58 -5.80 -3.34 -1.64
CA ASP A 58 -6.89 -2.39 -1.94
C ASP A 58 -7.25 -1.51 -0.75
N HIS A 59 -7.21 -2.08 0.46
CA HIS A 59 -7.54 -1.38 1.70
C HIS A 59 -6.30 -0.87 2.44
N SER A 60 -5.12 -0.94 1.84
CA SER A 60 -3.92 -0.41 2.45
C SER A 60 -4.00 1.12 2.44
N LEU A 61 -3.85 1.72 3.62
CA LEU A 61 -3.72 3.18 3.73
C LEU A 61 -2.55 3.71 2.91
N SER A 62 -1.56 2.88 2.60
CA SER A 62 -0.42 3.25 1.76
C SER A 62 -0.84 3.48 0.31
N GLU A 63 -1.67 2.61 -0.27
CA GLU A 63 -2.16 2.77 -1.64
C GLU A 63 -3.18 3.90 -1.74
N LEU A 64 -4.07 4.03 -0.74
CA LEU A 64 -4.96 5.19 -0.65
C LEU A 64 -4.16 6.50 -0.51
N ARG A 65 -3.10 6.50 0.31
CA ARG A 65 -2.20 7.65 0.46
C ARG A 65 -1.47 7.94 -0.84
N GLU A 66 -0.92 6.94 -1.52
CA GLU A 66 -0.21 7.12 -2.79
C GLU A 66 -1.13 7.70 -3.86
N ARG A 67 -2.35 7.17 -3.99
CA ARG A 67 -3.37 7.72 -4.88
C ARG A 67 -3.75 9.15 -4.52
N ALA A 68 -4.09 9.42 -3.25
CA ALA A 68 -4.44 10.76 -2.81
C ALA A 68 -3.28 11.76 -3.00
N CYS A 69 -2.04 11.34 -2.77
CA CYS A 69 -0.86 12.16 -3.04
C CYS A 69 -0.65 12.39 -4.54
N SER A 70 -0.85 11.38 -5.38
CA SER A 70 -0.75 11.51 -6.83
C SER A 70 -1.84 12.41 -7.40
N ASP A 71 -3.08 12.26 -6.94
CA ASP A 71 -4.22 13.08 -7.37
C ASP A 71 -4.00 14.54 -6.94
N ALA A 72 -3.62 14.77 -5.68
CA ALA A 72 -3.27 16.10 -5.19
C ALA A 72 -2.07 16.71 -5.94
N TRP A 73 -1.07 15.89 -6.30
CA TRP A 73 0.05 16.34 -7.10
C TRP A 73 -0.36 16.71 -8.53
N GLU A 74 -1.13 15.87 -9.21
CA GLU A 74 -1.61 16.15 -10.57
C GLU A 74 -2.49 17.40 -10.61
N ASP A 75 -3.33 17.60 -9.59
CA ASP A 75 -4.13 18.80 -9.44
C ASP A 75 -3.25 20.03 -9.16
N MET A 76 -2.22 19.93 -8.30
CA MET A 76 -1.46 21.11 -7.86
C MET A 76 -0.15 21.38 -8.63
N ARG A 77 0.33 20.45 -9.48
CA ARG A 77 1.64 20.58 -10.16
C ARG A 77 1.75 21.81 -11.06
N HIS A 78 0.63 22.37 -11.48
CA HIS A 78 0.61 23.58 -12.29
C HIS A 78 0.77 24.87 -11.46
N ILE A 79 0.32 24.89 -10.19
CA ILE A 79 0.35 26.04 -9.27
C ILE A 79 0.97 25.64 -7.90
N CYS A 80 2.22 25.17 -7.92
CA CYS A 80 2.97 24.89 -6.69
C CYS A 80 3.63 26.17 -6.13
N TYR A 81 3.48 26.47 -4.83
CA TYR A 81 4.12 27.64 -4.20
C TYR A 81 5.66 27.61 -4.32
N VAL A 82 6.28 26.44 -4.21
CA VAL A 82 7.75 26.30 -4.40
C VAL A 82 8.16 26.71 -5.81
N ARG A 83 7.30 26.52 -6.81
CA ARG A 83 7.55 27.02 -8.17
C ARG A 83 7.45 28.54 -8.25
N VAL A 84 6.48 29.13 -7.55
CA VAL A 84 6.32 30.60 -7.46
C VAL A 84 7.50 31.23 -6.75
N ALA A 85 7.99 30.63 -5.66
CA ALA A 85 9.10 31.14 -4.84
C ALA A 85 10.48 30.86 -5.44
N GLU A 86 10.72 29.61 -5.87
CA GLU A 86 12.07 29.11 -6.17
C GLU A 86 12.26 28.69 -7.65
N GLY A 87 11.18 28.52 -8.42
CA GLY A 87 11.28 28.13 -9.83
C GLY A 87 11.56 26.64 -10.07
N CYS A 88 10.94 25.76 -9.28
CA CYS A 88 11.04 24.29 -9.39
C CYS A 88 10.92 23.74 -10.83
N GLU A 89 11.93 22.96 -11.26
CA GLU A 89 12.01 22.34 -12.59
C GLU A 89 11.12 21.10 -12.78
N ALA A 90 10.68 20.47 -11.68
CA ALA A 90 9.80 19.29 -11.73
C ALA A 90 8.35 19.62 -12.12
N CYS A 91 7.97 20.90 -12.06
CA CYS A 91 6.62 21.36 -12.41
C CYS A 91 6.55 21.74 -13.89
N ALA A 92 5.57 21.22 -14.63
CA ALA A 92 5.43 21.46 -16.08
C ALA A 92 4.80 22.83 -16.40
N GLY A 93 5.24 23.51 -17.47
CA GLY A 93 4.62 24.75 -18.00
C GLY A 93 5.36 26.06 -17.71
N PRO A 94 4.72 27.23 -17.88
CA PRO A 94 5.27 28.52 -17.46
C PRO A 94 5.24 28.71 -15.94
N ARG A 95 6.15 29.52 -15.39
CA ARG A 95 6.20 29.83 -13.96
C ARG A 95 5.02 30.72 -13.57
N PRO A 96 4.16 30.32 -12.61
CA PRO A 96 3.07 31.15 -12.10
C PRO A 96 3.60 32.34 -11.28
N THR A 97 2.86 33.43 -11.32
CA THR A 97 3.04 34.63 -10.51
C THR A 97 2.49 34.43 -9.09
N VAL A 98 2.86 35.33 -8.18
CA VAL A 98 2.34 35.33 -6.80
C VAL A 98 0.83 35.61 -6.79
N GLU A 99 0.36 36.45 -7.70
CA GLU A 99 -1.05 36.82 -7.85
C GLU A 99 -1.89 35.64 -8.35
N GLU A 100 -1.40 34.91 -9.35
CA GLU A 100 -2.06 33.69 -9.86
C GLU A 100 -2.14 32.60 -8.78
N TRP A 101 -1.07 32.40 -7.99
CA TRP A 101 -1.10 31.47 -6.86
C TRP A 101 -2.10 31.91 -5.79
N LYS A 102 -2.13 33.20 -5.43
CA LYS A 102 -3.08 33.75 -4.46
C LYS A 102 -4.54 33.59 -4.91
N ALA A 103 -4.81 33.78 -6.20
CA ALA A 103 -6.14 33.57 -6.75
C ALA A 103 -6.56 32.10 -6.66
N HIS A 104 -5.65 31.17 -6.97
CA HIS A 104 -5.90 29.72 -6.91
C HIS A 104 -6.19 29.20 -5.50
N ILE A 105 -5.47 29.67 -4.47
CA ILE A 105 -5.72 29.23 -3.07
C ILE A 105 -6.96 29.87 -2.44
N ALA A 106 -7.54 30.90 -3.07
CA ALA A 106 -8.70 31.61 -2.57
C ALA A 106 -10.04 31.08 -3.13
N GLU A 107 -9.97 30.17 -4.10
CA GLU A 107 -11.09 29.44 -4.70
C GLU A 107 -11.45 28.18 -3.88
#